data_AF-A0A451BRU9-F1
#
_entry.id   AF-A0A451BRU9-F1
#
_cell.length_a   1.000
_cell.length_b   1.000
_cell.length_c   1.000
_cell.angle_alpha   90.00
_cell.angle_beta   90.00
_cell.angle_gamma   90.00
#
_symmetry.space_group_name_H-M   'P 1'
#
loop_
_entity.id
_entity.type
_entity.pdbx_description
1 polymer ?
#
loop_
_entity_poly.entity_id
_entity_poly.type
_entity_poly.pdbx_seq_one_letter_code
_entity_poly.pdbx_strand_id
1 'polypeptide(L)' 'YVTPGQRHGGEDTALLEKRQRLYEVAKARNPHRWSGKTRNWNPVNEVWLNPPKGRDGRFLG' A
#
# COMPACT_ATOMS: atom_id res chain seq x y z
N TYR A 1 -0.79 3.96 -7.33
CA TYR A 1 0.29 4.80 -7.85
C TYR A 1 0.15 6.18 -7.25
N VAL A 2 1.27 6.73 -6.80
CA VAL A 2 1.40 8.07 -6.25
C VAL A 2 2.73 8.60 -6.78
N THR A 3 2.77 9.85 -7.23
CA THR A 3 4.02 10.45 -7.71
C THR A 3 4.90 10.85 -6.52
N PRO A 4 6.23 11.03 -6.71
CA PRO A 4 7.10 11.57 -5.67
C PRO A 4 6.59 12.90 -5.11
N GLY A 5 6.14 13.83 -5.98
CA GLY A 5 5.58 15.11 -5.57
C GLY A 5 4.36 14.98 -4.66
N GLN A 6 3.41 14.12 -5.02
CA GLN A 6 2.22 13.84 -4.20
C GLN A 6 2.59 13.25 -2.84
N ARG A 7 3.60 12.37 -2.79
CA ARG A 7 4.09 11.81 -1.54
C ARG A 7 4.78 12.88 -0.68
N HIS A 8 5.65 13.70 -1.28
CA HIS A 8 6.30 14.80 -0.56
C HIS A 8 5.31 15.87 -0.07
N GLY A 9 4.20 16.05 -0.78
CA GLY A 9 3.09 16.90 -0.36
C GLY A 9 2.11 16.24 0.64
N GLY A 10 2.30 14.97 1.01
CA GLY A 10 1.41 14.25 1.93
C GLY A 10 0.04 13.89 1.35
N GLU A 11 -0.12 13.92 0.03
CA GLU A 11 -1.38 13.59 -0.66
C GLU A 11 -1.59 12.07 -0.84
N ASP A 12 -0.56 11.28 -0.56
CA ASP A 12 -0.51 9.85 -0.83
C ASP A 12 -1.58 9.07 -0.07
N THR A 13 -1.76 9.35 1.22
CA THR A 13 -2.79 8.71 2.05
C THR A 13 -4.19 8.93 1.45
N ALA A 14 -4.59 10.18 1.24
CA ALA A 14 -5.93 10.51 0.75
C ALA A 14 -6.18 9.93 -0.66
N LEU A 15 -5.18 9.97 -1.54
CA LEU A 15 -5.28 9.42 -2.90
C LEU A 15 -5.46 7.89 -2.87
N LEU A 16 -4.74 7.21 -1.99
CA LEU A 16 -4.81 5.76 -1.84
C LEU A 16 -6.14 5.31 -1.21
N GLU A 17 -6.64 6.00 -0.19
CA GLU A 17 -7.95 5.74 0.41
C GLU A 17 -9.09 5.91 -0.61
N LYS A 18 -9.07 6.99 -1.39
CA LYS A 18 -10.06 7.21 -2.46
C LYS A 18 -10.05 6.06 -3.46
N ARG A 19 -8.87 5.56 -3.81
CA ARG A 19 -8.72 4.45 -4.74
C ARG A 19 -9.21 3.13 -4.15
N GLN A 20 -8.99 2.90 -2.86
CA GLN A 20 -9.54 1.75 -2.16
C GLN A 20 -11.06 1.69 -2.26
N ARG A 21 -11.74 2.78 -1.88
CA ARG A 21 -13.21 2.86 -1.95
C ARG A 21 -13.72 2.62 -3.37
N LEU A 22 -13.08 3.20 -4.38
CA LEU A 22 -13.46 3.01 -5.78
C LEU A 22 -13.39 1.54 -6.20
N TYR A 23 -12.34 0.83 -5.82
CA TYR A 23 -12.15 -0.57 -6.16
C TYR A 23 -13.11 -1.50 -5.38
N GLU A 24 -13.40 -1.17 -4.13
CA GLU A 24 -14.41 -1.90 -3.33
C GLU A 24 -15.80 -1.77 -3.96
N VAL A 25 -16.20 -0.56 -4.35
CA VAL A 25 -17.48 -0.33 -5.06
C VAL A 25 -17.51 -1.05 -6.41
N ALA A 26 -16.43 -0.98 -7.19
CA ALA A 26 -16.35 -1.67 -8.48
C ALA A 26 -16.45 -3.20 -8.33
N LYS A 27 -15.83 -3.76 -7.30
CA LYS A 27 -15.93 -5.19 -6.97
C LYS A 27 -17.33 -5.58 -6.52
N ALA A 28 -17.96 -4.79 -5.65
CA ALA A 28 -19.33 -5.04 -5.21
C ALA A 28 -20.33 -5.03 -6.37
N ARG A 29 -20.13 -4.16 -7.36
CA ARG A 29 -20.99 -4.07 -8.55
C ARG A 29 -20.86 -5.26 -9.50
N ASN A 30 -19.65 -5.80 -9.69
CA ASN A 30 -19.41 -6.87 -10.67
C ASN A 30 -18.49 -7.97 -10.09
N PRO A 31 -18.93 -8.72 -9.08
CA PRO A 31 -18.07 -9.65 -8.34
C PRO A 31 -17.46 -10.75 -9.22
N HIS A 32 -18.17 -11.20 -10.26
CA HIS A 32 -17.70 -12.24 -11.19
C HIS A 32 -16.43 -11.84 -11.99
N ARG A 33 -16.11 -10.54 -12.08
CA ARG A 33 -14.89 -10.04 -12.73
C ARG A 33 -13.64 -10.15 -11.84
N TRP A 34 -13.81 -10.47 -10.56
CA TRP A 34 -12.74 -10.45 -9.57
C TRP A 34 -12.52 -11.86 -9.02
N SER A 35 -11.32 -12.41 -9.21
CA SER A 35 -10.94 -13.71 -8.67
C SER A 35 -10.64 -13.70 -7.16
N GLY A 36 -10.53 -12.51 -6.55
CA GLY A 36 -10.11 -12.39 -5.16
C GLY A 36 -10.27 -10.99 -4.59
N LYS A 37 -9.49 -10.68 -3.54
CA LYS A 37 -9.49 -9.36 -2.89
C LYS A 37 -9.03 -8.27 -3.87
N THR A 38 -9.44 -7.03 -3.62
CA THR A 38 -8.88 -5.87 -4.31
C THR A 38 -7.40 -5.72 -3.95
N ARG A 39 -6.67 -4.96 -4.76
CA ARG A 39 -5.29 -4.59 -4.46
C ARG A 39 -5.19 -3.95 -3.06
N ASN A 40 -4.11 -4.24 -2.34
CA ASN A 40 -3.79 -3.54 -1.10
C ASN A 40 -3.42 -2.09 -1.44
N TRP A 41 -4.18 -1.15 -0.89
CA TRP A 41 -4.01 0.28 -1.10
C TRP A 41 -3.38 0.98 0.11
N ASN A 42 -2.94 0.26 1.14
CA ASN A 42 -2.26 0.89 2.26
C ASN A 42 -0.97 1.59 1.80
N PRO A 43 -0.66 2.78 2.35
CA PRO A 43 0.61 3.45 2.07
C PRO A 43 1.77 2.57 2.54
N VAL A 44 2.83 2.51 1.73
CA VAL A 44 4.10 1.87 2.11
C VAL A 44 4.99 2.95 2.70
N ASN A 45 5.13 2.92 4.02
CA ASN A 45 5.80 3.98 4.78
C ASN A 45 7.32 3.91 4.64
N GLU A 46 7.90 2.71 4.67
CA GLU A 46 9.34 2.49 4.60
C GLU A 46 9.65 1.41 3.58
N VAL A 47 10.64 1.68 2.73
CA VAL A 47 11.25 0.69 1.84
C VAL A 47 12.75 0.79 2.00
N TRP A 48 13.40 -0.36 2.20
CA TRP A 48 14.84 -0.45 2.40
C TRP A 48 15.47 -1.09 1.16
N LEU A 49 16.44 -0.42 0.53
CA LEU A 49 17.30 -1.02 -0.50
C LEU A 49 18.33 -1.96 0.13
N ASN A 50 18.84 -1.58 1.32
CA ASN A 50 19.59 -2.42 2.22
C ASN A 50 19.10 -2.09 3.64
N PRO A 51 18.52 -3.05 4.38
CA PRO A 51 18.10 -2.80 5.75
C PRO A 51 19.32 -2.50 6.63
N PRO A 52 19.21 -1.63 7.64
CA PRO A 52 20.29 -1.38 8.60
C PRO A 52 20.59 -2.68 9.35
N LYS A 53 21.88 -3.00 9.50
CA LYS A 53 22.32 -4.15 10.31
C LYS A 53 21.83 -3.94 11.74
N GLY A 54 20.90 -4.76 12.21
CA GLY A 54 20.38 -4.68 13.59
C GLY A 54 18.87 -4.71 13.75
N ARG A 55 18.09 -5.16 12.76
CA ARG A 55 16.67 -5.46 12.99
C ARG A 55 16.23 -6.80 12.41
N ASP A 56 17.08 -7.79 12.63
CA ASP A 56 16.86 -9.20 12.46
C ASP A 56 17.39 -9.87 13.74
N GLY A 57 16.50 -10.05 14.71
CA GLY A 57 16.82 -10.70 15.97
C GLY A 57 17.33 -12.12 15.71
N ARG A 58 18.59 -12.37 16.09
CA ARG A 58 19.11 -13.61 16.69
C ARG A 58 20.62 -13.43 16.93
N PHE A 59 20.95 -12.81 18.05
CA PHE A 59 22.18 -13.09 18.79
C PHE A 59 21.78 -13.29 20.25
N LEU A 60 21.51 -14.55 20.60
CA LEU A 60 21.73 -15.03 21.96
C LEU A 60 22.93 -15.97 21.86
N GLY A 61 23.88 -15.78 22.76
CA GLY A 61 25.04 -16.65 22.93
C GLY A 61 24.69 -18.01 23.51
#